data_AF-A0A9C8GHK9-F1
#
_entry.id   AF-A0A9C8GHK9-F1
#
_cell.length_a   1.000
_cell.length_b   1.000
_cell.length_c   1.000
_cell.angle_alpha   90.00
_cell.angle_beta   90.00
_cell.angle_gamma   90.00
#
_symmetry.space_group_name_H-M   'P 1'
#
loop_
_entity.id
_entity.type
_entity.pdbx_description
1 polymer ?
#
loop_
_entity_poly.entity_id
_entity_poly.type
_entity_poly.pdbx_seq_one_letter_code
_entity_poly.pdbx_strand_id
1 'polypeptide(L)'
;MYSFTNQSQHASSYDWAFGDGETSAETDSVHVYGTVGVYTVTLTATGPGGTDVHTRARYVTVSGSDPITLTRVISYTYDPLGRLTAADYS
;
A
#
# COMPACT_ATOMS: atom_id res chain seq x y z
N MET A 1 4.61 -5.01 2.03
CA MET A 1 5.88 -4.35 2.39
C MET A 1 6.79 -4.39 1.17
N TYR A 2 7.38 -3.26 0.78
CA TYR A 2 8.21 -3.11 -0.41
C TYR A 2 9.52 -2.41 -0.03
N SER A 3 10.64 -2.92 -0.52
CA SER A 3 11.96 -2.35 -0.28
C SER A 3 12.45 -1.52 -1.46
N PHE A 4 13.05 -0.37 -1.16
CA PHE A 4 13.60 0.57 -2.12
C PHE A 4 15.08 0.77 -1.84
N THR A 5 15.90 0.47 -2.84
CA THR A 5 17.34 0.68 -2.77
C THR A 5 17.72 1.95 -3.52
N ASN A 6 18.49 2.80 -2.86
CA ASN A 6 19.03 4.01 -3.42
C ASN A 6 20.37 3.75 -4.10
N GLN A 7 20.50 4.24 -5.33
CA GLN A 7 21.73 4.12 -6.12
C GLN A 7 22.34 5.48 -6.45
N SER A 8 21.85 6.55 -5.81
CA SER A 8 22.36 7.91 -5.98
C SER A 8 23.81 8.00 -5.48
N GLN A 9 24.60 8.83 -6.14
CA GLN A 9 25.99 9.09 -5.76
C GLN A 9 26.16 10.56 -5.38
N HIS A 10 27.06 10.83 -4.44
CA HIS A 10 27.42 12.19 -3.99
C HIS A 10 26.28 13.02 -3.36
N ALA A 11 25.17 12.38 -3.00
CA ALA A 11 24.09 13.00 -2.25
C ALA A 11 24.31 12.84 -0.73
N SER A 12 23.83 13.82 0.03
CA SER A 12 23.91 13.89 1.49
C SER A 12 22.55 13.74 2.18
N SER A 13 21.45 13.90 1.44
CA SER A 13 20.10 13.70 1.95
C SER A 13 19.17 13.16 0.87
N TYR A 14 18.12 12.49 1.32
CA TYR A 14 17.15 11.81 0.49
C TYR A 14 15.75 12.12 0.97
N ASP A 15 14.82 12.18 0.03
CA ASP A 15 13.38 12.26 0.29
C ASP A 15 12.66 11.33 -0.69
N TRP A 16 12.02 10.32 -0.14
CA TRP A 16 11.18 9.38 -0.87
C TRP A 16 9.74 9.84 -0.78
N ALA A 17 9.06 9.91 -1.92
CA ALA A 17 7.61 10.01 -1.99
C ALA A 17 7.05 8.73 -2.64
N PHE A 18 6.26 7.97 -1.89
CA PHE A 18 5.79 6.64 -2.32
C PHE A 18 4.54 6.70 -3.21
N GLY A 19 3.89 7.87 -3.29
CA GLY A 19 2.72 8.10 -4.13
C GLY A 19 1.38 7.79 -3.46
N ASP A 20 1.38 7.40 -2.18
CA ASP A 20 0.21 7.22 -1.32
C ASP A 20 0.05 8.33 -0.26
N GLY A 21 0.95 9.32 -0.28
CA GLY A 21 0.98 10.45 0.65
C GLY A 21 2.00 10.31 1.76
N GLU A 22 2.63 9.15 1.92
CA GLU A 22 3.72 8.94 2.89
C GLU A 22 5.10 9.21 2.26
N THR A 23 6.05 9.57 3.12
CA THR A 23 7.42 9.89 2.74
C THR A 23 8.45 9.26 3.67
N SER A 24 9.71 9.21 3.24
CA SER A 24 10.85 8.78 4.07
C SER A 24 12.11 9.56 3.75
N ALA A 25 12.93 9.85 4.77
CA ALA A 25 14.23 10.50 4.64
C ALA A 25 15.42 9.52 4.71
N GLU A 26 15.15 8.22 4.75
CA GLU A 26 16.18 7.18 4.82
C GLU A 26 16.95 7.05 3.50
N THR A 27 18.21 6.64 3.57
CA THR A 27 19.02 6.37 2.37
C THR A 27 18.40 5.25 1.55
N ASP A 28 18.25 4.06 2.13
CA ASP A 28 17.41 2.98 1.62
C ASP A 28 16.14 2.96 2.47
N SER A 29 14.99 2.65 1.89
CA SER A 29 13.74 2.68 2.65
C SER A 29 12.86 1.47 2.42
N VAL A 30 12.01 1.18 3.39
CA VAL A 30 10.99 0.15 3.31
C VAL A 30 9.64 0.78 3.59
N HIS A 31 8.66 0.46 2.73
CA HIS A 31 7.33 1.04 2.82
C HIS A 31 6.23 0.00 2.80
N VAL A 32 5.12 0.28 3.48
CA VAL A 32 3.93 -0.58 3.53
C VAL A 32 2.73 0.19 2.99
N TYR A 33 2.32 -0.15 1.78
CA TYR A 33 1.08 0.37 1.20
C TYR A 33 -0.15 -0.30 1.85
N GLY A 34 -0.99 0.51 2.49
CA GLY A 34 -2.21 0.03 3.14
C GLY A 34 -3.43 -0.10 2.21
N THR A 35 -3.38 0.49 1.02
CA THR A 35 -4.52 0.52 0.08
C THR A 35 -4.16 -0.16 -1.23
N VAL A 36 -5.17 -0.72 -1.90
CA VAL A 36 -5.02 -1.24 -3.26
C VAL A 36 -4.88 -0.08 -4.24
N GLY A 37 -3.96 -0.21 -5.20
CA GLY A 37 -3.66 0.89 -6.09
C GLY A 37 -2.40 0.68 -6.90
N VAL A 38 -2.16 1.65 -7.79
CA VAL A 38 -0.93 1.75 -8.58
C VAL A 38 -0.25 3.04 -8.17
N TYR A 39 0.98 2.92 -7.68
CA TYR A 39 1.71 4.01 -7.05
C TYR A 39 2.93 4.44 -7.88
N THR A 40 3.11 5.75 -7.98
CA THR A 40 4.28 6.38 -8.58
C THR A 40 5.26 6.73 -7.47
N VAL A 41 6.50 6.25 -7.58
CA VAL A 41 7.53 6.47 -6.57
C VAL A 41 8.53 7.49 -7.08
N THR A 42 8.86 8.46 -6.24
CA THR A 42 9.87 9.49 -6.52
C THR A 42 10.94 9.48 -5.43
N LEU A 43 12.20 9.55 -5.84
CA LEU A 43 13.33 9.83 -4.97
C LEU A 43 13.89 11.20 -5.33
N THR A 44 14.01 12.07 -4.35
CA THR A 44 14.75 13.33 -4.43
C THR A 44 16.06 13.16 -3.68
N ALA A 45 17.19 13.31 -4.35
CA ALA A 45 18.52 13.23 -3.76
C ALA A 45 19.17 14.62 -3.79
N THR A 46 19.64 15.11 -2.64
CA THR A 46 20.30 16.42 -2.54
C THR A 46 21.72 16.28 -2.04
N GLY A 47 22.66 16.92 -2.73
CA GLY A 47 24.07 16.98 -2.37
C GLY A 47 24.68 18.35 -2.62
N PRO A 48 26.00 18.51 -2.44
CA PRO A 48 26.69 19.79 -2.63
C PRO A 48 26.55 20.38 -4.03
N GLY A 49 26.35 19.52 -5.04
CA GLY A 49 26.15 19.93 -6.43
C GLY A 49 24.71 20.34 -6.78
N GLY A 50 23.77 20.25 -5.82
CA GLY A 50 22.35 20.52 -6.03
C GLY A 50 21.47 19.29 -5.79
N THR A 51 20.29 19.33 -6.38
CA THR A 51 19.24 18.32 -6.19
C THR A 51 18.92 17.65 -7.53
N ASP A 52 18.77 16.33 -7.49
CA ASP A 52 18.24 15.54 -8.61
C ASP A 52 17.00 14.75 -8.18
N VAL A 53 16.10 14.51 -9.12
CA VAL A 53 14.80 13.87 -8.88
C VAL A 53 14.61 12.72 -9.86
N HIS A 54 14.41 11.51 -9.32
CA HIS A 54 14.11 10.33 -10.10
C HIS A 54 12.69 9.82 -9.81
N THR A 55 11.82 9.87 -10.81
CA THR A 55 10.43 9.40 -10.71
C THR A 55 10.22 8.15 -11.56
N ARG A 56 9.63 7.11 -10.96
CA ARG A 56 9.13 5.92 -11.65
C ARG A 56 7.61 5.86 -11.57
N ALA A 57 6.98 6.14 -12.70
CA ALA A 57 5.53 6.07 -12.83
C ALA A 57 5.04 4.62 -12.74
N ARG A 58 3.94 4.41 -11.99
CA ARG A 58 3.28 3.09 -11.86
C ARG A 58 4.23 1.97 -11.41
N TYR A 59 5.18 2.30 -10.54
CA TYR A 59 6.26 1.41 -10.14
C TYR A 59 5.80 0.28 -9.22
N VAL A 60 4.85 0.57 -8.33
CA VAL A 60 4.27 -0.42 -7.43
C VAL A 60 2.81 -0.64 -7.81
N THR A 61 2.40 -1.90 -7.88
CA THR A 61 1.00 -2.31 -8.00
C THR A 61 0.64 -3.14 -6.78
N VAL A 62 -0.31 -2.65 -6.00
CA VAL A 62 -0.92 -3.35 -4.88
C VAL A 62 -2.30 -3.78 -5.33
N SER A 63 -2.45 -5.08 -5.58
CA SER A 63 -3.73 -5.66 -5.95
C SER A 63 -4.38 -6.26 -4.70
N GLY A 64 -5.69 -6.05 -4.53
CA GLY A 64 -6.48 -6.68 -3.46
C GLY A 64 -6.80 -8.15 -3.71
N SER A 65 -6.06 -8.81 -4.59
CA SER A 65 -6.36 -10.17 -5.03
C SER A 65 -5.52 -11.17 -4.25
N ASP A 66 -5.91 -11.37 -2.99
CA ASP A 66 -6.24 -12.71 -2.52
C ASP A 66 -7.76 -12.74 -2.34
N PRO A 67 -8.45 -13.87 -2.61
CA PRO A 67 -9.90 -13.90 -2.53
C PRO A 67 -10.27 -13.38 -1.15
N ILE A 68 -11.12 -12.35 -1.09
CA ILE A 68 -11.81 -12.12 0.15
C ILE A 68 -12.61 -13.42 0.33
N THR A 69 -12.12 -14.33 1.17
CA THR A 69 -12.90 -15.47 1.62
C THR A 69 -13.94 -14.88 2.55
N LEU A 70 -14.90 -14.15 1.98
CA LEU A 70 -16.15 -13.84 2.63
C LEU A 70 -16.93 -15.15 2.64
N THR A 71 -16.56 -16.08 3.52
CA THR A 71 -17.51 -17.10 3.93
C THR A 71 -18.53 -16.41 4.83
N ARG A 72 -19.40 -15.58 4.23
CA ARG A 72 -20.60 -15.13 4.91
C ARG A 72 -21.55 -16.32 4.90
N VAL A 73 -21.42 -17.18 5.92
CA VAL A 73 -22.40 -18.25 6.15
C VAL A 73 -23.67 -17.57 6.63
N ILE A 74 -24.64 -17.40 5.73
CA ILE A 74 -26.00 -17.06 6.13
C ILE A 74 -26.66 -18.39 6.53
N SER A 75 -26.83 -18.62 7.82
CA SER A 75 -27.69 -19.70 8.30
C SER A 75 -29.10 -19.15 8.50
N TYR A 76 -30.07 -19.75 7.80
CA TYR A 76 -31.48 -19.57 8.12
C TYR A 76 -31.85 -20.64 9.15
N THR A 77 -32.41 -20.22 10.28
CA THR A 77 -33.12 -21.15 11.18
C THR A 77 -34.60 -20.87 11.08
N TYR A 78 -35.39 -21.94 11.12
CA TYR A 78 -36.84 -21.84 11.26
C TYR A 78 -37.16 -21.83 12.75
N ASP A 79 -38.07 -20.96 13.17
CA ASP A 79 -38.68 -21.08 14.49
C ASP A 79 -39.57 -22.35 14.56
N PRO A 80 -40.04 -22.77 15.75
CA PRO A 80 -40.93 -23.93 15.89
C PRO A 80 -42.26 -23.80 15.11
N LEU A 81 -42.55 -22.64 14.51
CA LEU A 81 -43.74 -22.34 13.72
C LEU A 81 -43.42 -22.22 12.21
N GLY A 82 -42.18 -22.46 11.78
CA GLY A 82 -41.77 -22.49 10.38
C GLY A 82 -41.52 -21.11 9.75
N ARG A 83 -41.29 -20.05 10.53
CA ARG A 83 -40.96 -18.71 9.99
C ARG A 83 -39.45 -18.52 9.86
N LEU A 84 -39.03 -17.91 8.75
CA LEU A 84 -37.64 -17.49 8.54
C LEU A 84 -37.32 -16.27 9.42
N THR A 85 -36.29 -16.37 10.25
CA THR A 85 -35.71 -15.21 10.94
C THR A 85 -34.31 -14.96 10.39
N ALA A 86 -34.00 -13.71 10.04
CA ALA A 86 -32.62 -13.31 9.77
C ALA A 86 -31.95 -13.07 11.12
N ALA A 87 -30.98 -13.91 11.48
CA ALA A 87 -30.07 -13.55 12.54
C ALA A 87 -28.98 -12.68 11.92
N ASP A 88 -28.98 -11.38 12.21
CA ASP A 88 -27.83 -10.54 11.89
C ASP A 88 -26.64 -11.04 12.72
N TYR A 89 -25.63 -11.54 12.02
CA TYR A 89 -24.30 -11.72 12.59
C TYR A 89 -23.34 -10.86 11.76
N SER A 90 -22.66 -9.98 12.49
CA SER A 90 -21.63 -9.02 12.07
C SER A 90 -20.59 -9.60 11.11
#